data_AF-A0A521BBF1-F1
#
_entry.id   AF-A0A521BBF1-F1
#
_cell.length_a   1.000
_cell.length_b   1.000
_cell.length_c   1.000
_cell.angle_alpha   90.00
_cell.angle_beta   90.00
_cell.angle_gamma   90.00
#
_symmetry.space_group_name_H-M   'P 1'
#
loop_
_entity.id
_entity.type
_entity.pdbx_description
1 polymer ?
#
loop_
_entity_poly.entity_id
_entity_poly.type
_entity_poly.pdbx_seq_one_letter_code
_entity_poly.pdbx_strand_id
1 'polypeptide(L)'
;MSFQPEHVETFLEIFEASKGKIRNFEGCYHLELLNDTTSPNRFFTFSKWESEDHLEIYRHSELFLTTWAATKILFNDKPEAWSTVVASSA
;
A
#
# COMPACT_ATOMS: atom_id res chain seq x y z
N MET A 1 7.33 -3.50 -0.96
CA MET A 1 7.35 -3.93 0.47
C MET A 1 7.91 -5.34 0.53
N SER A 2 8.92 -5.59 1.34
CA SER A 2 9.50 -6.94 1.54
C SER A 2 9.38 -7.31 3.01
N PHE A 3 8.78 -8.47 3.30
CA PHE A 3 8.42 -8.90 4.65
C PHE A 3 9.29 -10.07 5.12
N GLN A 4 9.48 -10.18 6.43
CA GLN A 4 9.93 -11.45 7.00
C GLN A 4 8.92 -12.55 6.63
N PRO A 5 9.35 -13.75 6.18
CA PRO A 5 8.43 -14.80 5.72
C PRO A 5 7.34 -15.16 6.74
N GLU A 6 7.68 -15.17 8.03
CA GLU A 6 6.78 -15.44 9.15
C GLU A 6 5.73 -14.34 9.41
N HIS A 7 5.89 -13.17 8.81
CA HIS A 7 4.99 -12.02 8.97
C HIS A 7 4.11 -11.74 7.75
N VAL A 8 4.20 -12.58 6.70
CA VAL A 8 3.41 -12.41 5.48
C VAL A 8 1.91 -12.49 5.78
N GLU A 9 1.48 -13.48 6.56
CA GLU A 9 0.06 -13.64 6.92
C GLU A 9 -0.45 -12.46 7.74
N THR A 10 0.31 -12.01 8.74
CA THR A 10 0.00 -10.82 9.53
C THR A 10 -0.13 -9.56 8.66
N PHE A 11 0.76 -9.38 7.67
CA PHE A 11 0.63 -8.28 6.73
C PHE A 11 -0.67 -8.35 5.91
N LEU A 12 -1.02 -9.54 5.41
CA LEU A 12 -2.24 -9.74 4.64
C LEU A 12 -3.48 -9.42 5.48
N GLU A 13 -3.52 -9.81 6.75
CA GLU A 13 -4.60 -9.45 7.68
C GLU A 13 -4.71 -7.93 7.88
N ILE A 14 -3.59 -7.23 8.09
CA ILE A 14 -3.56 -5.77 8.20
C ILE A 14 -4.10 -5.12 6.92
N PHE A 15 -3.68 -5.61 5.76
CA PHE A 15 -4.14 -5.09 4.47
C PHE A 15 -5.63 -5.35 4.28
N GLU A 16 -6.12 -6.56 4.52
CA GLU A 16 -7.55 -6.91 4.41
C GLU A 16 -8.44 -6.07 5.33
N ALA A 17 -7.99 -5.81 6.56
CA ALA A 17 -8.73 -4.98 7.52
C ALA A 17 -8.77 -3.48 7.14
N SER A 18 -7.81 -3.01 6.34
CA SER A 18 -7.67 -1.59 5.98
C SER A 18 -8.10 -1.27 4.55
N LYS A 19 -8.00 -2.21 3.60
CA LYS A 19 -8.20 -1.97 2.15
C LYS A 19 -9.56 -1.34 1.83
N GLY A 20 -10.62 -1.75 2.53
CA GLY A 20 -11.96 -1.20 2.35
C GLY A 20 -12.03 0.28 2.75
N LYS A 21 -11.36 0.66 3.83
CA LYS A 21 -11.30 2.06 4.28
C LYS A 21 -10.46 2.91 3.33
N ILE A 22 -9.32 2.38 2.88
CA ILE A 22 -8.42 3.07 1.94
C ILE A 22 -9.13 3.29 0.60
N ARG A 23 -9.80 2.26 0.06
CA ARG A 23 -10.53 2.34 -1.21
C ARG A 23 -11.71 3.32 -1.18
N ASN A 24 -12.31 3.52 -0.01
CA ASN A 24 -13.39 4.48 0.19
C ASN A 24 -12.89 5.84 0.73
N PHE A 25 -11.57 6.05 0.81
CA PHE A 25 -11.01 7.34 1.18
C PHE A 25 -11.27 8.35 0.04
N GLU A 26 -11.53 9.60 0.41
CA GLU A 26 -11.83 10.66 -0.56
C GLU A 26 -10.72 10.78 -1.61
N GLY A 27 -11.12 10.79 -2.89
CA GLY A 27 -10.20 10.85 -4.03
C GLY A 27 -9.50 9.53 -4.37
N CYS A 28 -9.71 8.42 -3.66
CA CYS A 28 -9.17 7.11 -4.03
C CYS A 28 -10.06 6.43 -5.08
N TYR A 29 -9.54 6.21 -6.30
CA TYR A 29 -10.30 5.57 -7.38
C TYR A 29 -9.96 4.10 -7.57
N HIS A 30 -8.79 3.68 -7.09
CA HIS A 30 -8.32 2.32 -7.26
C HIS A 30 -7.35 1.96 -6.16
N LEU A 31 -7.43 0.71 -5.71
CA LEU A 31 -6.47 0.09 -4.81
C LEU A 31 -6.39 -1.40 -5.15
N GLU A 32 -5.18 -1.89 -5.32
CA GLU A 32 -4.84 -3.29 -5.57
C GLU A 32 -3.57 -3.67 -4.83
N LEU A 33 -3.52 -4.92 -4.35
CA LEU A 33 -2.32 -5.54 -3.80
C LEU A 33 -1.76 -6.53 -4.82
N LEU A 34 -0.50 -6.36 -5.14
CA LEU A 34 0.26 -7.21 -6.05
C LEU A 34 1.28 -8.00 -5.23
N ASN A 35 1.53 -9.25 -5.62
CA ASN A 35 2.58 -10.09 -5.06
C ASN A 35 3.60 -10.41 -6.15
N ASP A 36 4.87 -10.40 -5.79
CA ASP A 36 5.96 -10.74 -6.70
C ASP A 36 5.90 -12.23 -7.08
N THR A 37 6.10 -12.52 -8.36
CA THR A 37 6.01 -13.90 -8.88
C THR A 37 7.21 -14.77 -8.51
N THR A 38 8.32 -14.16 -8.07
CA THR A 38 9.56 -14.84 -7.72
C THR A 38 9.84 -14.84 -6.22
N SER A 39 9.30 -13.86 -5.50
CA SER A 39 9.52 -13.61 -4.07
C SER A 39 8.17 -13.55 -3.33
N PRO A 40 7.67 -14.66 -2.77
CA PRO A 40 6.32 -14.71 -2.19
C PRO A 40 6.12 -13.74 -1.00
N ASN A 41 7.20 -13.31 -0.36
CA ASN A 41 7.20 -12.32 0.72
C ASN A 41 7.36 -10.86 0.24
N ARG A 42 7.31 -10.60 -1.07
CA ARG A 42 7.42 -9.26 -1.66
C ARG A 42 6.08 -8.84 -2.24
N PHE A 43 5.61 -7.68 -1.80
CA PHE A 43 4.31 -7.12 -2.19
C PHE A 43 4.42 -5.67 -2.63
N PHE A 44 3.45 -5.25 -3.43
CA PHE A 44 3.30 -3.88 -3.91
C PHE A 44 1.84 -3.46 -3.77
N THR A 45 1.61 -2.20 -3.39
CA THR A 45 0.28 -1.60 -3.43
C THR A 45 0.23 -0.66 -4.61
N PHE A 46 -0.74 -0.85 -5.49
CA PHE A 46 -1.03 0.08 -6.57
C PHE A 46 -2.31 0.82 -6.25
N SER A 47 -2.25 2.15 -6.25
CA SER A 47 -3.41 3.00 -5.98
C SER A 47 -3.48 4.16 -6.94
N LYS A 48 -4.69 4.52 -7.38
CA LYS A 48 -4.95 5.70 -8.20
C LYS A 48 -5.73 6.72 -7.39
N TRP A 49 -5.27 7.96 -7.44
CA TRP A 49 -5.84 9.08 -6.70
C TRP A 49 -6.26 10.19 -7.66
N GLU A 50 -7.28 10.94 -7.27
CA GLU A 50 -7.83 12.07 -8.02
C GLU A 50 -6.81 13.20 -8.20
N SER A 51 -6.05 13.51 -7.14
CA SER A 51 -4.96 14.47 -7.17
C SER A 51 -3.88 14.11 -6.14
N GLU A 52 -2.73 14.78 -6.24
CA GLU A 52 -1.67 14.69 -5.24
C GLU A 52 -2.15 15.13 -3.85
N ASP A 53 -2.99 16.17 -3.77
CA ASP A 53 -3.55 16.65 -2.50
C ASP A 53 -4.38 15.57 -1.79
N HIS A 54 -5.23 14.83 -2.51
CA HIS A 54 -6.00 13.72 -1.92
C HIS A 54 -5.09 12.61 -1.39
N LEU A 55 -4.01 12.30 -2.13
CA LEU A 55 -3.00 11.32 -1.70
C LEU A 55 -2.27 11.81 -0.44
N GLU A 56 -1.87 13.07 -0.37
CA GLU A 56 -1.18 13.62 0.80
C GLU A 56 -2.11 13.68 2.03
N ILE A 57 -3.37 14.07 1.86
CA ILE A 57 -4.38 13.99 2.94
C ILE A 57 -4.48 12.56 3.46
N TYR A 58 -4.53 11.57 2.57
CA TYR A 58 -4.51 10.16 2.96
C TYR A 58 -3.22 9.79 3.71
N ARG A 59 -2.03 10.17 3.22
CA ARG A 59 -0.74 9.88 3.87
C ARG A 59 -0.60 10.51 5.26
N HIS A 60 -1.26 11.64 5.49
CA HIS A 60 -1.31 12.31 6.79
C HIS A 60 -2.47 11.86 7.69
N SER A 61 -3.38 11.02 7.19
CA SER A 61 -4.52 10.53 7.94
C SER A 61 -4.13 9.55 9.05
N GLU A 62 -4.96 9.48 10.09
CA GLU A 62 -4.82 8.47 11.15
C GLU A 62 -4.83 7.05 10.57
N LEU A 63 -5.72 6.78 9.60
CA LEU A 63 -5.82 5.49 8.91
C LEU A 63 -4.47 5.05 8.32
N PHE A 64 -3.78 5.93 7.60
CA PHE A 64 -2.48 5.61 7.01
C PHE A 64 -1.43 5.45 8.11
N LEU A 65 -1.34 6.39 9.06
CA LEU A 65 -0.31 6.36 10.09
C LEU A 65 -0.40 5.10 10.96
N THR A 66 -1.61 4.68 11.36
CA THR A 66 -1.82 3.47 12.16
C THR A 66 -1.49 2.21 11.36
N THR A 67 -1.99 2.13 10.12
CA THR A 67 -1.76 0.96 9.25
C THR A 67 -0.27 0.84 8.93
N TRP A 68 0.38 1.94 8.55
CA TRP A 68 1.79 2.00 8.21
C TRP A 68 2.70 1.65 9.39
N ALA A 69 2.39 2.14 10.60
CA ALA A 69 3.14 1.80 11.80
C ALA A 69 3.12 0.29 12.08
N ALA A 70 1.95 -0.37 11.91
CA ALA A 70 1.81 -1.81 12.09
C ALA A 70 2.49 -2.60 10.96
N THR A 71 2.41 -2.15 9.71
CA THR A 71 3.02 -2.82 8.56
C THR A 71 4.55 -2.72 8.58
N LYS A 72 5.12 -1.53 8.89
CA LYS A 72 6.55 -1.28 8.67
C LYS A 72 7.48 -2.09 9.56
N ILE A 73 7.01 -2.52 10.73
CA ILE A 73 7.80 -3.32 11.67
C ILE A 73 7.99 -4.77 11.19
N LEU A 74 7.21 -5.20 10.19
CA LEU A 74 7.23 -6.54 9.62
C LEU A 74 8.25 -6.67 8.48
N PHE A 75 8.85 -5.56 8.05
CA PHE A 75 9.75 -5.54 6.91
C PHE A 75 11.11 -6.19 7.20
N ASN A 76 11.66 -6.83 6.18
CA ASN A 76 13.05 -7.30 6.18
C ASN A 76 13.97 -6.50 5.25
N ASP A 77 13.42 -5.48 4.58
CA ASP A 77 14.14 -4.56 3.73
C ASP A 77 13.46 -3.18 3.73
N LYS A 78 14.17 -2.14 3.30
CA LYS A 78 13.65 -0.78 3.25
C LYS A 78 12.51 -0.69 2.22
N PRO A 79 11.33 -0.12 2.57
CA PRO A 79 10.26 0.06 1.61
C PRO A 79 10.58 1.21 0.64
N GLU A 80 10.09 1.09 -0.59
CA GLU A 80 10.20 2.11 -1.63
C GLU A 80 8.80 2.44 -2.19
N ALA A 81 8.61 3.67 -2.63
CA ALA A 81 7.37 4.17 -3.19
C ALA A 81 7.61 5.31 -4.18
N TRP A 82 6.77 5.39 -5.20
CA TRP A 82 6.81 6.44 -6.22
C TRP A 82 5.39 6.85 -6.61
N SER A 83 5.21 8.13 -6.90
CA SER A 83 4.04 8.65 -7.63
C SER A 83 4.43 8.77 -9.11
N THR A 84 3.59 8.27 -10.00
CA THR A 84 3.88 8.21 -11.45
C THR A 84 2.73 8.77 -12.27
N VAL A 85 3.05 9.18 -13.50
CA VAL A 85 2.07 9.54 -14.52
C VAL A 85 2.15 8.56 -15.68
N VAL A 86 1.04 8.38 -16.40
CA VAL A 86 1.02 7.53 -17.61
C VAL A 86 1.81 8.24 -18.71
N ALA A 87 3.00 7.74 -19.02
CA ALA A 87 3.81 8.27 -20.11
C ALA A 87 3.31 7.80 -21.49
N SER A 88 2.68 6.63 -21.55
CA SER A 88 2.08 6.05 -22.75
C SER A 88 1.06 4.99 -22.32
N SER A 89 -0.07 4.91 -23.02
CA SER A 89 -1.06 3.84 -22.90
C SER A 89 -1.32 3.24 -24.28
N ALA A 90 -1.64 1.95 -24.31
CA ALA A 90 -2.01 1.23 -25.52
C ALA A 90 -3.34 1.74 -26.13
#